data_AF-A0A941ZXT8-F1
#
_entry.id   AF-A0A941ZXT8-F1
#
_cell.length_a   1.000
_cell.length_b   1.000
_cell.length_c   1.000
_cell.angle_alpha   90.00
_cell.angle_beta   90.00
_cell.angle_gamma   90.00
#
_symmetry.space_group_name_H-M   'P 1'
#
loop_
_entity.id
_entity.type
_entity.pdbx_description
1 polymer ?
#
loop_
_entity_poly.entity_id
_entity_poly.type
_entity_poly.pdbx_seq_one_letter_code
_entity_poly.pdbx_strand_id
1 'polypeptide(L)'
;IPALAETVALATILQLARETGARIHIARLSTYEGIAMVRAAKAQGLAVTCDVASTHVHLSENDLISFDSHLHLVPPLRSLRDRDAIREALRDGSIDALCSDHTPVDEDAKQVPFGESEPGASGIELLLPLTLKWAREMGVPLLKAIDLISWKPAQILGVPGGNLAVGSCADICIFDETAEWVVTPKTLASQGDNTPFLNHLMQGRVRYTLIDGHIDFEAPH
;
A
#
# COMPACT_ATOMS: atom_id res chain seq x y z
N ILE A 1 12.62 -6.10 14.57
CA ILE A 1 11.46 -5.58 15.35
C ILE A 1 10.44 -6.71 15.50
N PRO A 2 10.01 -7.14 16.70
CA PRO A 2 9.07 -8.26 16.86
C PRO A 2 7.63 -7.90 16.47
N ALA A 3 6.80 -8.89 16.15
CA ALA A 3 5.35 -8.71 15.90
C ALA A 3 4.61 -8.13 17.11
N LEU A 4 5.10 -8.44 18.32
CA LEU A 4 4.57 -7.93 19.59
C LEU A 4 4.51 -6.40 19.66
N ALA A 5 5.43 -5.70 18.98
CA ALA A 5 5.42 -4.24 18.94
C ALA A 5 4.15 -3.68 18.26
N GLU A 6 3.67 -4.36 17.21
CA GLU A 6 2.42 -3.99 16.53
C GLU A 6 1.20 -4.39 17.38
N THR A 7 1.18 -5.62 17.90
CA THR A 7 -0.01 -6.15 18.58
C THR A 7 -0.28 -5.50 19.94
N VAL A 8 0.75 -5.10 20.69
CA VAL A 8 0.56 -4.34 21.96
C VAL A 8 0.00 -2.94 21.70
N ALA A 9 0.52 -2.26 20.68
CA ALA A 9 0.00 -0.96 20.27
C ALA A 9 -1.47 -1.07 19.83
N LEU A 10 -1.78 -2.07 18.99
CA LEU A 10 -3.15 -2.37 18.57
C LEU A 10 -4.08 -2.67 19.74
N ALA A 11 -3.66 -3.50 20.70
CA ALA A 11 -4.49 -3.87 21.84
C ALA A 11 -4.90 -2.62 22.64
N THR A 12 -3.94 -1.72 22.85
CA THR A 12 -4.15 -0.44 23.54
C THR A 12 -5.12 0.45 22.77
N ILE A 13 -4.87 0.66 21.47
CA ILE A 13 -5.71 1.51 20.61
C ILE A 13 -7.15 0.98 20.54
N LEU A 14 -7.32 -0.33 20.34
CA LEU A 14 -8.64 -0.96 20.22
C LEU A 14 -9.41 -0.91 21.54
N GLN A 15 -8.74 -1.05 22.68
CA GLN A 15 -9.37 -0.91 23.99
C GLN A 15 -9.86 0.53 24.20
N LEU A 16 -9.04 1.53 23.89
CA LEU A 16 -9.45 2.93 23.98
C LEU A 16 -10.60 3.26 23.04
N ALA A 17 -10.57 2.76 21.80
CA ALA A 17 -11.64 2.96 20.83
C ALA A 17 -12.96 2.32 21.29
N ARG A 18 -12.91 1.16 21.96
CA ARG A 18 -14.09 0.52 22.55
C ARG A 18 -14.75 1.37 23.63
N GLU A 19 -13.96 1.91 24.55
CA GLU A 19 -14.48 2.71 25.67
C GLU A 19 -14.97 4.09 25.21
N THR A 20 -14.33 4.67 24.20
CA THR A 20 -14.65 6.04 23.74
C THR A 20 -15.65 6.09 22.60
N GLY A 21 -15.84 4.99 21.86
CA GLY A 21 -16.58 4.98 20.60
C GLY A 21 -15.88 5.72 19.46
N ALA A 22 -14.58 6.05 19.61
CA ALA A 22 -13.83 6.77 18.59
C ALA A 22 -13.72 5.94 17.30
N ARG A 23 -13.90 6.62 16.16
CA ARG A 23 -13.60 6.06 14.84
C ARG A 23 -12.08 6.10 14.62
N ILE A 24 -11.50 4.95 14.30
CA ILE A 24 -10.04 4.80 14.15
C ILE A 24 -9.68 4.17 12.81
N HIS A 25 -8.52 4.57 12.28
CA HIS A 25 -7.87 3.94 11.15
C HIS A 25 -6.48 3.46 11.57
N ILE A 26 -6.20 2.17 11.40
CA ILE A 26 -4.89 1.59 11.67
C ILE A 26 -4.08 1.59 10.37
N ALA A 27 -3.07 2.44 10.31
CA ALA A 27 -2.17 2.50 9.17
C ALA A 27 -1.16 1.35 9.19
N ARG A 28 -0.92 0.77 8.01
CA ARG A 28 0.19 -0.10 7.63
C ARG A 28 0.30 -1.32 8.54
N LEU A 29 -0.76 -2.12 8.62
CA LEU A 29 -0.68 -3.42 9.28
C LEU A 29 0.38 -4.30 8.60
N SER A 30 1.16 -5.02 9.40
CA SER A 30 2.21 -5.91 8.88
C SER A 30 2.09 -7.35 9.36
N THR A 31 1.28 -7.63 10.40
CA THR A 31 1.25 -8.96 11.04
C THR A 31 -0.09 -9.68 10.88
N TYR A 32 -0.04 -11.01 10.75
CA TYR A 32 -1.22 -11.87 10.78
C TYR A 32 -2.04 -11.66 12.06
N GLU A 33 -1.37 -11.58 13.22
CA GLU A 33 -2.03 -11.37 14.51
C GLU A 33 -2.72 -10.00 14.56
N GLY A 34 -2.10 -8.94 14.04
CA GLY A 34 -2.69 -7.60 13.95
C GLY A 34 -3.94 -7.57 13.08
N ILE A 35 -3.92 -8.25 11.93
CA ILE A 35 -5.11 -8.43 11.08
C ILE A 35 -6.22 -9.15 11.84
N ALA A 36 -5.90 -10.23 12.56
CA ALA A 36 -6.88 -10.97 13.35
C ALA A 36 -7.52 -10.09 14.45
N MET A 37 -6.74 -9.23 15.10
CA MET A 37 -7.23 -8.29 16.09
C MET A 37 -8.21 -7.26 15.49
N VAL A 38 -7.86 -6.67 14.34
CA VAL A 38 -8.74 -5.72 13.64
C VAL A 38 -10.03 -6.40 13.17
N ARG A 39 -9.94 -7.61 12.61
CA ARG A 39 -11.11 -8.41 12.22
C ARG A 39 -12.04 -8.68 13.41
N ALA A 40 -11.48 -9.07 14.56
CA ALA A 40 -12.27 -9.29 15.77
C ALA A 40 -12.94 -8.01 16.28
N ALA A 41 -12.23 -6.87 16.22
CA ALA A 41 -12.78 -5.57 16.59
C ALA A 41 -13.94 -5.15 15.67
N LYS A 42 -13.80 -5.31 14.35
CA LYS A 42 -14.88 -5.07 13.38
C LYS A 42 -16.09 -5.96 13.67
N ALA A 43 -15.89 -7.24 13.94
CA ALA A 43 -16.97 -8.19 14.26
C ALA A 43 -17.72 -7.83 15.56
N GLN A 44 -17.07 -7.11 16.48
CA GLN A 44 -17.67 -6.58 17.71
C GLN A 44 -18.35 -5.22 17.50
N GLY A 45 -18.39 -4.70 16.27
CA GLY A 45 -19.04 -3.44 15.92
C GLY A 45 -18.21 -2.19 16.19
N LEU A 46 -16.91 -2.31 16.47
CA LEU A 46 -16.04 -1.14 16.58
C LEU A 46 -15.91 -0.46 15.21
N ALA A 47 -15.94 0.88 15.21
CA ALA A 47 -15.70 1.71 14.03
C ALA A 47 -14.20 1.78 13.68
N VAL A 48 -13.62 0.64 13.32
CA VAL A 48 -12.20 0.50 12.96
C VAL A 48 -12.05 0.18 11.48
N THR A 49 -11.10 0.86 10.84
CA THR A 49 -10.61 0.54 9.51
C THR A 49 -9.09 0.34 9.54
N CYS A 50 -8.51 -0.23 8.50
CA CYS A 50 -7.07 -0.38 8.36
C CYS A 50 -6.60 -0.39 6.91
N ASP A 51 -5.33 -0.07 6.71
CA ASP A 51 -4.62 -0.21 5.45
C ASP A 51 -3.34 -1.05 5.58
N VAL A 52 -2.75 -1.37 4.44
CA VAL A 52 -1.46 -2.02 4.30
C VAL A 52 -0.65 -1.36 3.20
N ALA A 53 0.68 -1.38 3.34
CA ALA A 53 1.58 -0.89 2.31
C ALA A 53 1.69 -1.89 1.14
N SER A 54 1.78 -1.40 -0.09
CA SER A 54 1.91 -2.24 -1.29
C SER A 54 3.15 -3.13 -1.28
N THR A 55 4.24 -2.69 -0.63
CA THR A 55 5.44 -3.51 -0.41
C THR A 55 5.12 -4.80 0.36
N HIS A 56 4.38 -4.72 1.47
CA HIS A 56 4.01 -5.86 2.32
C HIS A 56 3.01 -6.83 1.68
N VAL A 57 2.33 -6.44 0.60
CA VAL A 57 1.49 -7.34 -0.21
C VAL A 57 2.33 -8.31 -1.04
N HIS A 58 3.55 -7.91 -1.40
CA HIS A 58 4.40 -8.63 -2.37
C HIS A 58 5.64 -9.25 -1.75
N LEU A 59 6.19 -8.64 -0.69
CA LEU A 59 7.49 -9.00 -0.13
C LEU A 59 7.34 -9.60 1.28
N SER A 60 8.31 -10.43 1.67
CA SER A 60 8.45 -11.00 3.00
C SER A 60 9.92 -11.02 3.44
N GLU A 61 10.19 -11.55 4.62
CA GLU A 61 11.54 -11.72 5.15
C GLU A 61 12.43 -12.59 4.26
N ASN A 62 11.84 -13.41 3.39
CA ASN A 62 12.58 -14.20 2.41
C ASN A 62 13.28 -13.34 1.36
N ASP A 63 12.81 -12.10 1.15
CA ASP A 63 13.44 -11.16 0.23
C ASP A 63 14.66 -10.46 0.88
N LEU A 64 14.78 -10.49 2.22
CA LEU A 64 15.85 -9.84 2.99
C LEU A 64 17.19 -10.60 2.98
N ILE A 65 17.35 -11.67 2.20
CA ILE A 65 18.53 -12.55 2.25
C ILE A 65 19.85 -11.79 1.98
N SER A 66 19.81 -10.78 1.11
CA SER A 66 20.98 -9.97 0.75
C SER A 66 21.22 -8.77 1.68
N PHE A 67 20.33 -8.51 2.65
CA PHE A 67 20.34 -7.28 3.44
C PHE A 67 20.40 -6.01 2.54
N ASP A 68 19.62 -6.00 1.46
CA ASP A 68 19.49 -4.83 0.60
C ASP A 68 18.80 -3.68 1.36
N SER A 69 19.46 -2.52 1.46
CA SER A 69 18.96 -1.32 2.14
C SER A 69 17.64 -0.80 1.55
N HIS A 70 17.32 -1.13 0.30
CA HIS A 70 16.03 -0.82 -0.33
C HIS A 70 14.86 -1.57 0.31
N LEU A 71 15.13 -2.67 1.02
CA LEU A 71 14.16 -3.44 1.80
C LEU A 71 14.09 -3.00 3.27
N HIS A 72 14.89 -1.99 3.68
CA HIS A 72 14.77 -1.42 5.01
C HIS A 72 13.53 -0.53 5.07
N LEU A 73 12.48 -1.06 5.70
CA LEU A 73 11.12 -0.48 5.75
C LEU A 73 10.62 -0.44 7.20
N VAL A 74 9.66 0.46 7.46
CA VAL A 74 8.90 0.52 8.72
C VAL A 74 7.41 0.63 8.39
N PRO A 75 6.58 -0.38 8.72
CA PRO A 75 6.93 -1.63 9.42
C PRO A 75 7.89 -2.53 8.62
N PRO A 76 8.66 -3.42 9.27
CA PRO A 76 9.58 -4.31 8.55
C PRO A 76 8.82 -5.37 7.75
N LEU A 77 9.48 -5.96 6.76
CA LEU A 77 8.98 -7.18 6.11
C LEU A 77 8.94 -8.33 7.14
N ARG A 78 7.86 -9.11 7.08
CA ARG A 78 7.52 -10.15 8.05
C ARG A 78 7.58 -11.53 7.40
N SER A 79 7.11 -12.55 8.11
CA SER A 79 7.13 -13.91 7.57
C SER A 79 6.28 -14.06 6.32
N LEU A 80 6.51 -15.15 5.58
CA LEU A 80 5.66 -15.51 4.43
C LEU A 80 4.17 -15.61 4.83
N ARG A 81 3.91 -16.12 6.04
CA ARG A 81 2.56 -16.23 6.60
C ARG A 81 1.90 -14.87 6.78
N ASP A 82 2.65 -13.87 7.24
CA ASP A 82 2.14 -12.51 7.42
C ASP A 82 1.79 -11.87 6.08
N ARG A 83 2.68 -11.99 5.08
CA ARG A 83 2.41 -11.52 3.71
C ARG A 83 1.16 -12.19 3.12
N ASP A 84 1.05 -13.51 3.24
CA ASP A 84 -0.10 -14.25 2.71
C ASP A 84 -1.41 -13.86 3.43
N ALA A 85 -1.33 -13.59 4.73
CA ALA A 85 -2.45 -13.07 5.51
C ALA A 85 -2.92 -11.69 5.02
N ILE A 86 -1.98 -10.78 4.72
CA ILE A 86 -2.27 -9.47 4.14
C ILE A 86 -3.00 -9.64 2.80
N ARG A 87 -2.46 -10.50 1.92
CA ARG A 87 -3.04 -10.74 0.60
C ARG A 87 -4.46 -11.28 0.68
N GLU A 88 -4.72 -12.19 1.60
CA GLU A 88 -6.06 -12.74 1.83
C GLU A 88 -7.01 -11.71 2.45
N ALA A 89 -6.53 -10.93 3.43
CA ALA A 89 -7.33 -9.93 4.12
C ALA A 89 -7.73 -8.74 3.21
N LEU A 90 -6.92 -8.41 2.20
CA LEU A 90 -7.35 -7.51 1.12
C LEU A 90 -8.46 -8.12 0.27
N ARG A 91 -8.39 -9.43 -0.02
CA ARG A 91 -9.37 -10.14 -0.86
C ARG A 91 -10.71 -10.31 -0.17
N ASP A 92 -10.69 -10.65 1.12
CA ASP A 92 -11.90 -10.89 1.93
C ASP A 92 -12.52 -9.59 2.50
N GLY A 93 -11.82 -8.46 2.39
CA GLY A 93 -12.29 -7.15 2.85
C GLY A 93 -12.01 -6.85 4.33
N SER A 94 -11.22 -7.67 5.01
CA SER A 94 -10.74 -7.38 6.37
C SER A 94 -9.80 -6.17 6.41
N ILE A 95 -9.04 -5.93 5.34
CA ILE A 95 -8.28 -4.69 5.11
C ILE A 95 -9.08 -3.79 4.17
N ASP A 96 -9.17 -2.50 4.51
CA ASP A 96 -10.05 -1.55 3.83
C ASP A 96 -9.36 -0.78 2.72
N ALA A 97 -8.04 -0.59 2.79
CA ALA A 97 -7.29 0.16 1.80
C ALA A 97 -5.90 -0.41 1.56
N LEU A 98 -5.36 -0.09 0.38
CA LEU A 98 -3.98 -0.33 0.00
C LEU A 98 -3.31 1.03 -0.19
N CYS A 99 -2.15 1.24 0.43
CA CYS A 99 -1.41 2.50 0.34
C CYS A 99 -0.01 2.27 -0.22
N SER A 100 0.59 3.32 -0.79
CA SER A 100 1.96 3.23 -1.34
C SER A 100 3.03 3.21 -0.26
N ASP A 101 2.71 3.72 0.94
CA ASP A 101 3.66 4.07 2.00
C ASP A 101 4.88 4.84 1.48
N HIS A 102 4.63 5.76 0.53
CA HIS A 102 5.68 6.49 -0.16
C HIS A 102 6.50 7.35 0.81
N THR A 103 7.70 6.87 1.10
CA THR A 103 8.66 7.45 2.03
C THR A 103 10.02 7.47 1.33
N PRO A 104 10.21 8.36 0.33
CA PRO A 104 11.50 8.50 -0.34
C PRO A 104 12.56 8.96 0.67
N VAL A 105 13.77 8.46 0.53
CA VAL A 105 14.93 8.94 1.30
C VAL A 105 16.07 9.26 0.34
N ASP A 106 17.05 10.02 0.82
CA ASP A 106 18.23 10.36 0.01
C ASP A 106 19.01 9.10 -0.39
N GLU A 107 19.62 9.13 -1.58
CA GLU A 107 20.40 8.00 -2.10
C GLU A 107 21.51 7.59 -1.13
N ASP A 108 22.24 8.56 -0.57
CA ASP A 108 23.31 8.33 0.41
C ASP A 108 22.81 7.58 1.65
N ALA A 109 21.55 7.80 2.07
CA ALA A 109 20.95 7.12 3.20
C ALA A 109 20.65 5.63 2.92
N LYS A 110 20.69 5.21 1.65
CA LYS A 110 20.61 3.81 1.21
C LYS A 110 21.97 3.22 0.81
N GLN A 111 23.00 4.01 0.59
CA GLN A 111 24.36 3.55 0.24
C GLN A 111 25.20 3.15 1.48
N VAL A 112 24.55 2.56 2.48
CA VAL A 112 25.16 2.08 3.73
C VAL A 112 24.63 0.68 4.07
N PRO A 113 25.28 -0.08 4.97
CA PRO A 113 24.78 -1.38 5.39
C PRO A 113 23.33 -1.31 5.89
N PHE A 114 22.56 -2.37 5.67
CA PHE A 114 21.12 -2.43 5.99
C PHE A 114 20.74 -1.84 7.35
N GLY A 115 21.43 -2.26 8.42
CA GLY A 115 21.13 -1.83 9.79
C GLY A 115 21.43 -0.35 10.07
N GLU A 116 22.21 0.30 9.22
CA GLU A 116 22.58 1.73 9.30
C GLU A 116 21.76 2.59 8.33
N SER A 117 21.13 1.98 7.32
CA SER A 117 20.35 2.70 6.32
C SER A 117 19.09 3.33 6.90
N GLU A 118 18.58 4.40 6.28
CA GLU A 118 17.30 4.98 6.68
C GLU A 118 16.13 4.11 6.17
N PRO A 119 15.11 3.83 7.01
CA PRO A 119 13.95 3.06 6.56
C PRO A 119 13.04 3.89 5.67
N GLY A 120 12.61 3.33 4.54
CA GLY A 120 11.73 4.00 3.59
C GLY A 120 11.89 3.49 2.17
N ALA A 121 10.83 3.65 1.36
CA ALA A 121 10.84 3.35 -0.06
C ALA A 121 9.90 4.27 -0.85
N SER A 122 10.28 4.55 -2.08
CA SER A 122 9.41 5.13 -3.09
C SER A 122 8.41 4.09 -3.61
N GLY A 123 7.13 4.38 -3.43
CA GLY A 123 6.04 3.50 -3.86
C GLY A 123 4.88 4.18 -4.59
N ILE A 124 4.80 5.52 -4.68
CA ILE A 124 3.59 6.20 -5.19
C ILE A 124 3.28 5.84 -6.64
N GLU A 125 4.30 5.80 -7.50
CA GLU A 125 4.18 5.44 -8.91
C GLU A 125 3.98 3.93 -9.13
N LEU A 126 4.27 3.14 -8.09
CA LEU A 126 4.14 1.68 -8.10
C LEU A 126 2.82 1.19 -7.51
N LEU A 127 2.02 2.08 -6.91
CA LEU A 127 0.77 1.68 -6.25
C LEU A 127 -0.18 0.97 -7.23
N LEU A 128 -0.43 1.56 -8.40
CA LEU A 128 -1.30 0.95 -9.42
C LEU A 128 -0.77 -0.41 -9.92
N PRO A 129 0.46 -0.53 -10.48
CA PRO A 129 0.93 -1.81 -11.01
C PRO A 129 1.04 -2.90 -9.94
N LEU A 130 1.42 -2.56 -8.71
CA LEU A 130 1.46 -3.52 -7.60
C LEU A 130 0.06 -3.96 -7.16
N THR A 131 -0.92 -3.06 -7.18
CA THR A 131 -2.34 -3.41 -6.95
C THR A 131 -2.84 -4.38 -8.01
N LEU A 132 -2.58 -4.08 -9.28
CA LEU A 132 -2.96 -4.93 -10.42
C LEU A 132 -2.28 -6.29 -10.37
N LYS A 133 -0.98 -6.34 -10.02
CA LYS A 133 -0.23 -7.59 -9.85
C LYS A 133 -0.87 -8.48 -8.78
N TRP A 134 -1.16 -7.93 -7.60
CA TRP A 134 -1.84 -8.67 -6.53
C TRP A 134 -3.20 -9.18 -6.98
N ALA A 135 -3.99 -8.33 -7.65
CA ALA A 135 -5.32 -8.69 -8.11
C ALA A 135 -5.29 -9.86 -9.11
N ARG A 136 -4.38 -9.82 -10.09
CA ARG A 136 -4.18 -10.92 -11.04
C ARG A 136 -3.78 -12.22 -10.35
N GLU A 137 -2.79 -12.17 -9.46
CA GLU A 137 -2.30 -13.35 -8.74
C GLU A 137 -3.36 -13.97 -7.82
N MET A 138 -4.23 -13.15 -7.22
CA MET A 138 -5.27 -13.59 -6.29
C MET A 138 -6.64 -13.85 -6.95
N GLY A 139 -6.78 -13.59 -8.25
CA GLY A 139 -8.04 -13.71 -8.98
C GLY A 139 -9.10 -12.68 -8.54
N VAL A 140 -8.68 -11.50 -8.11
CA VAL A 140 -9.57 -10.41 -7.67
C VAL A 140 -10.01 -9.59 -8.90
N PRO A 141 -11.33 -9.32 -9.06
CA PRO A 141 -11.81 -8.46 -10.15
C PRO A 141 -11.19 -7.06 -10.13
N LEU A 142 -10.84 -6.54 -11.31
CA LEU A 142 -10.18 -5.24 -11.48
C LEU A 142 -10.86 -4.12 -10.66
N LEU A 143 -12.17 -3.96 -10.78
CA LEU A 143 -12.90 -2.90 -10.05
C LEU A 143 -12.73 -3.01 -8.53
N LYS A 144 -12.77 -4.22 -7.97
CA LYS A 144 -12.55 -4.42 -6.53
C LYS A 144 -11.12 -4.06 -6.10
N ALA A 145 -10.15 -4.28 -6.98
CA ALA A 145 -8.77 -3.89 -6.72
C ALA A 145 -8.59 -2.36 -6.78
N ILE A 146 -9.19 -1.71 -7.78
CA ILE A 146 -9.16 -0.25 -7.91
C ILE A 146 -9.88 0.43 -6.74
N ASP A 147 -10.98 -0.14 -6.23
CA ASP A 147 -11.68 0.38 -5.05
C ASP A 147 -10.76 0.54 -3.83
N LEU A 148 -9.78 -0.36 -3.64
CA LEU A 148 -8.84 -0.34 -2.50
C LEU A 148 -7.88 0.85 -2.52
N ILE A 149 -7.68 1.48 -3.68
CA ILE A 149 -6.76 2.61 -3.88
C ILE A 149 -7.48 3.89 -4.36
N SER A 150 -8.81 3.89 -4.40
CA SER A 150 -9.62 5.03 -4.83
C SER A 150 -10.85 5.24 -3.94
N TRP A 151 -11.94 4.51 -4.20
CA TRP A 151 -13.21 4.64 -3.50
C TRP A 151 -13.10 4.43 -1.99
N LYS A 152 -12.50 3.31 -1.55
CA LYS A 152 -12.44 2.97 -0.13
C LYS A 152 -11.62 3.97 0.69
N PRO A 153 -10.39 4.37 0.27
CA PRO A 153 -9.68 5.47 0.94
C PRO A 153 -10.52 6.75 1.05
N ALA A 154 -11.22 7.15 -0.02
CA ALA A 154 -12.08 8.35 0.01
C ALA A 154 -13.22 8.21 1.04
N GLN A 155 -13.86 7.04 1.14
CA GLN A 155 -14.88 6.74 2.14
C GLN A 155 -14.34 6.74 3.57
N ILE A 156 -13.13 6.20 3.79
CA ILE A 156 -12.47 6.20 5.10
C ILE A 156 -12.16 7.63 5.55
N LEU A 157 -11.66 8.46 4.64
CA LEU A 157 -11.33 9.85 4.93
C LEU A 157 -12.56 10.75 5.04
N GLY A 158 -13.68 10.37 4.41
CA GLY A 158 -14.89 11.18 4.35
C GLY A 158 -14.76 12.37 3.39
N VAL A 159 -13.97 12.20 2.34
CA VAL A 159 -13.73 13.23 1.30
C VAL A 159 -14.49 12.88 0.02
N PRO A 160 -14.90 13.88 -0.79
CA PRO A 160 -15.42 13.60 -2.13
C PRO A 160 -14.36 12.93 -3.01
N GLY A 161 -14.80 12.15 -3.99
CA GLY A 161 -13.93 11.51 -4.97
C GLY A 161 -13.89 9.99 -4.88
N GLY A 162 -12.87 9.39 -5.52
CA GLY A 162 -12.69 7.94 -5.60
C GLY A 162 -13.76 7.21 -6.42
N ASN A 163 -14.59 7.92 -7.19
CA ASN A 163 -15.66 7.35 -8.01
C ASN A 163 -15.78 8.10 -9.33
N LEU A 164 -16.35 7.43 -10.34
CA LEU A 164 -16.69 8.02 -11.63
C LEU A 164 -18.22 8.06 -11.76
N ALA A 165 -18.81 9.18 -11.34
CA ALA A 165 -20.25 9.43 -11.43
C ALA A 165 -20.54 10.81 -12.01
N VAL A 166 -21.70 10.96 -12.65
CA VAL A 166 -22.16 12.25 -13.17
C VAL A 166 -22.31 13.23 -12.02
N GLY A 167 -21.65 14.39 -12.12
CA GLY A 167 -21.66 15.44 -11.10
C GLY A 167 -20.52 15.35 -10.07
N SER A 168 -19.69 14.30 -10.09
CA SER A 168 -18.46 14.21 -9.32
C SER A 168 -17.30 15.00 -9.97
N CYS A 169 -16.24 15.28 -9.20
CA CYS A 169 -15.00 15.84 -9.73
C CYS A 169 -14.44 14.97 -10.86
N ALA A 170 -13.86 15.61 -11.88
CA ALA A 170 -13.25 14.92 -13.02
C ALA A 170 -11.81 14.49 -12.71
N ASP A 171 -11.64 13.78 -11.60
CA ASP A 171 -10.37 13.19 -11.15
C ASP A 171 -10.25 11.78 -11.74
N ILE A 172 -9.45 11.64 -12.79
CA ILE A 172 -9.45 10.45 -13.64
C ILE A 172 -8.03 9.97 -13.86
N CYS A 173 -7.79 8.68 -13.63
CA CYS A 173 -6.58 7.99 -14.04
C CYS A 173 -6.90 7.07 -15.23
N ILE A 174 -6.29 7.35 -16.38
CA ILE A 174 -6.35 6.49 -17.56
C ILE A 174 -5.05 5.69 -17.60
N PHE A 175 -5.15 4.36 -17.62
CA PHE A 175 -3.99 3.48 -17.64
C PHE A 175 -4.18 2.34 -18.64
N ASP A 176 -3.06 1.83 -19.15
CA ASP A 176 -3.01 0.59 -19.92
C ASP A 176 -2.70 -0.55 -18.94
N GLU A 177 -3.66 -1.45 -18.73
CA GLU A 177 -3.53 -2.59 -17.83
C GLU A 177 -2.45 -3.59 -18.29
N THR A 178 -2.20 -3.67 -19.60
CA THR A 178 -1.34 -4.68 -20.22
C THR A 178 0.07 -4.19 -20.49
N ALA A 179 0.26 -2.87 -20.53
CA ALA A 179 1.57 -2.25 -20.77
C ALA A 179 2.61 -2.72 -19.76
N GLU A 180 3.69 -3.27 -20.28
CA GLU A 180 4.85 -3.70 -19.51
C GLU A 180 5.91 -2.60 -19.47
N TRP A 181 6.58 -2.46 -18.34
CA TRP A 181 7.68 -1.52 -18.16
C TRP A 181 8.61 -2.00 -17.05
N VAL A 182 9.86 -1.54 -17.09
CA VAL A 182 10.86 -1.89 -16.06
C VAL A 182 11.00 -0.71 -15.11
N VAL A 183 10.97 -0.99 -13.81
CA VAL A 183 11.21 0.03 -12.78
C VAL A 183 12.69 0.38 -12.79
N THR A 184 12.99 1.63 -13.11
CA THR A 184 14.33 2.22 -13.09
C THR A 184 14.26 3.64 -12.52
N PRO A 185 15.37 4.22 -12.05
CA PRO A 185 15.43 5.63 -11.67
C PRO A 185 14.82 6.57 -12.71
N LYS A 186 15.06 6.31 -14.00
CA LYS A 186 14.60 7.15 -15.11
C LYS A 186 13.11 7.05 -15.39
N THR A 187 12.46 6.00 -14.90
CA THR A 187 11.01 5.78 -15.07
C THR A 187 10.23 6.26 -13.86
N LEU A 188 10.90 6.68 -12.79
CA LEU A 188 10.30 7.24 -11.59
C LEU A 188 10.45 8.77 -11.64
N ALA A 189 9.37 9.48 -11.36
CA ALA A 189 9.30 10.93 -11.23
C ALA A 189 9.62 11.41 -9.81
N SER A 190 9.49 10.54 -8.80
CA SER A 190 9.87 10.83 -7.41
C SER A 190 11.32 11.31 -7.30
N GLN A 191 11.60 12.24 -6.37
CA GLN A 191 12.96 12.72 -6.09
C GLN A 191 13.86 11.60 -5.54
N GLY A 192 13.32 10.74 -4.68
CA GLY A 192 13.98 9.49 -4.28
C GLY A 192 13.52 8.34 -5.17
N ASP A 193 14.45 7.55 -5.69
CA ASP A 193 14.19 6.37 -6.52
C ASP A 193 14.43 5.05 -5.75
N ASN A 194 14.69 5.14 -4.45
CA ASN A 194 14.92 4.00 -3.58
C ASN A 194 13.66 3.13 -3.48
N THR A 195 13.63 1.99 -4.15
CA THR A 195 12.51 1.06 -4.07
C THR A 195 13.00 -0.39 -4.14
N PRO A 196 12.39 -1.32 -3.39
CA PRO A 196 12.74 -2.74 -3.47
C PRO A 196 12.37 -3.38 -4.81
N PHE A 197 11.72 -2.63 -5.70
CA PHE A 197 11.28 -3.11 -7.01
C PHE A 197 12.18 -2.63 -8.16
N LEU A 198 13.35 -2.04 -7.89
CA LEU A 198 14.28 -1.64 -8.95
C LEU A 198 14.63 -2.84 -9.84
N ASN A 199 14.63 -2.62 -11.16
CA ASN A 199 14.83 -3.60 -12.22
C ASN A 199 13.74 -4.68 -12.34
N HIS A 200 12.64 -4.59 -11.59
CA HIS A 200 11.51 -5.50 -11.76
C HIS A 200 10.68 -5.10 -12.99
N LEU A 201 10.20 -6.11 -13.72
CA LEU A 201 9.16 -5.92 -14.72
C LEU A 201 7.82 -5.68 -14.02
N MET A 202 7.14 -4.61 -14.42
CA MET A 202 5.81 -4.22 -13.96
C MET A 202 4.84 -4.25 -15.13
N GLN A 203 3.57 -4.51 -14.81
CA GLN A 203 2.48 -4.49 -15.77
C GLN A 203 1.33 -3.64 -15.23
N GLY A 204 0.85 -2.73 -16.07
CA GLY A 204 -0.06 -1.66 -15.69
C GLY A 204 0.68 -0.33 -15.68
N ARG A 205 0.36 0.58 -16.61
CA ARG A 205 1.02 1.88 -16.73
C ARG A 205 0.03 3.00 -16.92
N VAL A 206 0.10 4.01 -16.06
CA VAL A 206 -0.68 5.24 -16.20
C VAL A 206 -0.29 5.92 -17.52
N ARG A 207 -1.30 6.33 -18.29
CA ARG A 207 -1.18 7.10 -19.52
C ARG A 207 -1.55 8.57 -19.30
N TYR A 208 -2.61 8.81 -18.54
CA TYR A 208 -3.07 10.15 -18.19
C TYR A 208 -3.55 10.21 -16.75
N THR A 209 -3.24 11.32 -16.07
CA THR A 209 -3.91 11.70 -14.82
C THR A 209 -4.55 13.05 -15.03
N LEU A 210 -5.84 13.14 -14.70
CA LEU A 210 -6.61 14.36 -14.74
C LEU A 210 -7.02 14.75 -13.33
N ILE A 211 -6.93 16.03 -12.99
CA ILE A 211 -7.45 16.63 -11.75
C ILE A 211 -8.43 17.73 -12.13
N ASP A 212 -9.66 17.64 -11.64
CA ASP A 212 -10.76 18.54 -12.00
C ASP A 212 -10.91 18.75 -13.53
N GLY A 213 -10.63 17.70 -14.31
CA GLY A 213 -10.74 17.72 -15.78
C GLY A 213 -9.54 18.33 -16.52
N HIS A 214 -8.49 18.74 -15.81
CA HIS A 214 -7.23 19.20 -16.39
C HIS A 214 -6.21 18.08 -16.43
N ILE A 215 -5.46 17.96 -17.54
CA ILE A 215 -4.39 16.96 -17.65
C ILE A 215 -3.19 17.45 -16.84
N ASP A 216 -2.90 16.75 -15.74
CA ASP A 216 -1.78 17.01 -14.85
C ASP A 216 -0.59 16.08 -15.14
N PHE A 217 -0.86 14.92 -15.72
CA PHE A 217 0.16 13.98 -16.17
C PHE A 217 -0.23 13.37 -17.52
N GLU A 218 0.75 13.31 -18.42
CA GLU A 218 0.71 12.52 -19.66
C GLU A 218 1.99 11.70 -19.74
N ALA A 219 1.85 10.39 -19.89
CA ALA A 219 3.01 9.52 -20.08
C ALA A 219 3.65 9.79 -21.45
N PRO A 220 4.99 9.88 -21.53
CA PRO A 220 5.67 10.03 -22.81
C PRO A 220 5.30 8.90 -23.77
N HIS A 221 5.21 9.23 -25.06
CA HIS A 221 4.86 8.31 -26.14
C HIS A 221 5.82 7.12 -26.23
#